data_AF-A0A519KPZ7-F1
#
_entry.id   AF-A0A519KPZ7-F1
#
_cell.length_a   1.000
_cell.length_b   1.000
_cell.length_c   1.000
_cell.angle_alpha   90.00
_cell.angle_beta   90.00
_cell.angle_gamma   90.00
#
_symmetry.space_group_name_H-M   'P 1'
#
loop_
_entity.id
_entity.type
_entity.pdbx_description
1 polymer ?
#
loop_
_entity_poly.entity_id
_entity_poly.type
_entity_poly.pdbx_seq_one_letter_code
_entity_poly.pdbx_strand_id
1 'polypeptide(L)'
;MTGQGLGHGAVAPEVKAVPETVTAALDEFMEAFEAFKDVNDRRLGEIEQKLTADVVTRDKVDRINRAMDDQKRVLDQLALKKARPPLGGRGGYGQGADLSPEAIEHKAGFDAYIRRGEDSGLRELEAKAFSVGVGADGGYLVPPETDTEIGRRVSVVSPMRALSTVRTVSTSVLKKPFSTTGLTTGWVAETAARPQTNTPLLAELAFPTMELYAMPAATQALLDDAAVDMEAWIAGELDIVFAEQEGDAFVRGDGVNKPKGFLAYTAVADASWAWGSLGYIATGVAGGWKATNPSDTLIEVIYALKAGHRQNGTFMMNRKVQADIRKFKDVDGNYLWRPPATPV
;
A
#
# COMPACT_ATOMS: atom_id res chain seq x y z
N MET A 1 -3.95 49.24 -45.65
CA MET A 1 -4.96 48.61 -44.78
C MET A 1 -4.22 47.68 -43.84
N THR A 2 -3.66 48.19 -42.74
CA THR A 2 -4.27 48.21 -41.39
C THR A 2 -4.71 46.83 -40.91
N GLY A 3 -3.99 46.30 -39.91
CA GLY A 3 -4.35 45.06 -39.23
C GLY A 3 -3.28 44.55 -38.27
N GLN A 4 -2.98 45.33 -37.23
CA GLN A 4 -2.31 44.87 -36.01
C GLN A 4 -3.13 43.77 -35.34
N GLY A 5 -2.46 42.70 -34.90
CA GLY A 5 -3.03 41.67 -34.03
C GLY A 5 -1.93 41.10 -33.12
N LEU A 6 -1.85 41.64 -31.90
CA LEU A 6 -0.99 41.21 -30.82
C LEU A 6 -1.39 39.82 -30.31
N GLY A 7 -0.43 38.90 -30.22
CA GLY A 7 -0.57 37.63 -29.49
C GLY A 7 0.70 37.37 -28.69
N HIS A 8 0.73 37.87 -27.44
CA HIS A 8 1.76 37.51 -26.47
C HIS A 8 1.55 36.05 -26.05
N GLY A 9 2.40 35.15 -26.54
CA GLY A 9 2.50 33.79 -26.01
C GLY A 9 3.14 33.85 -24.63
N ALA A 10 2.36 33.50 -23.61
CA ALA A 10 2.80 33.44 -22.22
C ALA A 10 3.92 32.38 -22.07
N VAL A 11 5.13 32.82 -21.78
CA VAL A 11 6.19 31.95 -21.26
C VAL A 11 5.83 31.65 -19.81
N ALA A 12 5.64 30.36 -19.50
CA ALA A 12 5.39 29.89 -18.13
C ALA A 12 6.58 30.29 -17.23
N PRO A 13 6.35 30.90 -16.05
CA PRO A 13 7.45 31.19 -15.15
C PRO A 13 7.98 29.88 -14.55
N GLU A 14 9.24 29.57 -14.86
CA GLU A 14 10.00 28.52 -14.20
C GLU A 14 10.07 28.82 -12.69
N VAL A 15 9.52 27.94 -11.85
CA VAL A 15 9.70 28.02 -10.40
C VAL A 15 11.06 27.41 -10.06
N LYS A 16 12.11 28.18 -10.30
CA LYS A 16 13.48 27.95 -9.81
C LYS A 16 13.93 29.14 -8.97
N ALA A 17 13.23 29.37 -7.88
CA ALA A 17 13.72 30.12 -6.72
C ALA A 17 12.73 29.93 -5.57
N VAL A 18 13.25 29.80 -4.35
CA VAL A 18 12.46 30.09 -3.14
C VAL A 18 11.76 31.44 -3.37
N PRO A 19 10.44 31.56 -3.16
CA PRO A 19 9.71 32.77 -3.57
C PRO A 19 10.33 34.00 -2.90
N GLU A 20 10.94 34.86 -3.71
CA GLU A 20 11.65 36.09 -3.31
C GLU A 20 10.81 37.01 -2.40
N THR A 21 9.49 36.81 -2.39
CA THR A 21 8.53 37.56 -1.57
C THR A 21 8.65 37.27 -0.07
N VAL A 22 9.09 36.07 0.35
CA VAL A 22 9.14 35.71 1.78
C VAL A 22 10.44 36.22 2.42
N THR A 23 11.55 36.12 1.70
CA THR A 23 12.85 36.65 2.15
C THR A 23 12.80 38.17 2.22
N ALA A 24 12.24 38.83 1.20
CA ALA A 24 12.08 40.29 1.21
C ALA A 24 11.18 40.79 2.36
N ALA A 25 10.09 40.07 2.66
CA ALA A 25 9.19 40.43 3.76
C ALA A 25 9.83 40.22 5.16
N LEU A 26 10.74 39.24 5.29
CA LEU A 26 11.50 39.04 6.52
C LEU A 26 12.57 40.11 6.71
N ASP A 27 13.26 40.50 5.64
CA ASP A 27 14.26 41.57 5.69
C ASP A 27 13.62 42.91 6.09
N GLU A 28 12.45 43.25 5.53
CA GLU A 28 11.68 44.45 5.88
C GLU A 28 11.20 44.44 7.35
N PHE A 29 10.82 43.28 7.88
CA PHE A 29 10.44 43.12 9.29
C PHE A 29 11.65 43.31 10.23
N MET A 30 12.81 42.77 9.86
CA MET A 30 14.03 42.91 10.64
C MET A 30 14.52 44.37 10.69
N GLU A 31 14.41 45.10 9.59
CA GLU A 31 14.72 46.53 9.55
C GLU A 31 13.77 47.36 10.43
N ALA A 32 12.47 47.07 10.37
CA ALA A 32 11.48 47.72 11.24
C ALA A 32 11.70 47.43 12.73
N PHE A 33 12.20 46.23 13.07
CA PHE A 33 12.50 45.84 14.45
C PHE A 33 13.75 46.52 15.01
N GLU A 34 14.80 46.68 14.21
CA GLU A 34 15.98 47.45 14.64
C GLU A 34 15.62 48.94 14.85
N ALA A 35 14.82 49.52 13.95
CA ALA A 35 14.30 50.88 14.12
C ALA A 35 13.42 51.01 15.38
N PHE A 36 12.65 49.97 15.74
CA PHE A 36 11.89 49.93 16.98
C PHE A 36 12.79 49.96 18.23
N LYS A 37 13.85 49.14 18.26
CA LYS A 37 14.81 49.12 19.38
C LYS A 37 15.43 50.49 19.60
N ASP A 38 15.95 51.10 18.55
CA ASP A 38 16.61 52.41 18.60
C ASP A 38 15.69 53.50 19.18
N VAL A 39 14.42 53.51 18.77
CA VAL A 39 13.45 54.51 19.24
C VAL A 39 12.96 54.18 20.65
N ASN A 40 12.83 52.91 21.00
CA ASN A 40 12.43 52.48 22.35
C ASN A 40 13.54 52.73 23.38
N ASP A 41 14.80 52.54 23.03
CA ASP A 41 15.95 52.85 23.90
C ASP A 41 16.06 54.36 24.15
N ARG A 42 15.79 55.19 23.13
CA ARG A 42 15.66 56.65 23.31
C ARG A 42 14.49 57.01 24.24
N ARG A 43 13.34 56.34 24.09
CA ARG A 43 12.18 56.54 24.97
C ARG A 43 12.51 56.19 26.42
N LEU A 44 13.22 55.09 26.65
CA LEU A 44 13.64 54.66 27.98
C LEU A 44 14.62 55.66 28.60
N GLY A 45 15.62 56.13 27.85
CA GLY A 45 16.54 57.18 28.30
C GLY A 45 15.86 58.51 28.63
N GLU A 46 14.84 58.91 27.86
CA GLU A 46 14.03 60.09 28.14
C GLU A 46 13.23 59.96 29.44
N ILE A 47 12.64 58.77 29.69
CA ILE A 47 11.88 58.48 30.92
C ILE A 47 12.82 58.49 32.13
N GLU A 48 14.02 57.92 32.01
CA GLU A 48 15.00 57.89 33.10
C GLU A 48 15.53 59.29 33.46
N GLN A 49 15.72 60.17 32.48
CA GLN A 49 16.25 61.52 32.72
C GLN A 49 15.19 62.57 33.06
N LYS A 50 13.97 62.45 32.52
CA LYS A 50 12.94 63.50 32.59
C LYS A 50 11.64 63.05 33.25
N LEU A 51 11.58 61.84 33.82
CA LEU A 51 10.39 61.20 34.41
C LEU A 51 9.21 61.01 33.43
N THR A 52 9.30 61.53 32.20
CA THR A 52 8.27 61.50 31.15
C THR A 52 8.94 61.43 29.77
N ALA A 53 8.42 60.58 28.88
CA ALA A 53 8.88 60.51 27.49
C ALA A 53 8.34 61.69 26.67
N ASP A 54 9.10 62.15 25.67
CA ASP A 54 8.61 63.14 24.71
C ASP A 54 7.39 62.57 23.95
N VAL A 55 6.38 63.43 23.75
CA VAL A 55 5.15 63.10 23.01
C VAL A 55 5.49 62.64 21.59
N VAL A 56 6.50 63.25 20.96
CA VAL A 56 6.94 62.89 19.61
C VAL A 56 7.61 61.51 19.58
N THR A 57 8.42 61.18 20.58
CA THR A 57 9.08 59.87 20.69
C THR A 57 8.05 58.78 20.98
N ARG A 58 7.07 59.04 21.86
CA ARG A 58 5.96 58.14 22.12
C ARG A 58 5.12 57.87 20.88
N ASP A 59 4.74 58.91 20.14
CA ASP A 59 3.93 58.77 18.92
C ASP A 59 4.66 58.01 17.82
N LYS A 60 6.00 58.11 17.75
CA LYS A 60 6.82 57.32 16.83
C LYS A 60 6.85 55.84 17.22
N VAL A 61 7.04 55.50 18.49
CA VAL A 61 6.97 54.11 18.97
C VAL A 61 5.60 53.51 18.68
N ASP A 62 4.53 54.26 18.93
CA ASP A 62 3.16 53.79 18.67
C ASP A 62 2.88 53.60 17.17
N ARG A 63 3.52 54.37 16.29
CA ARG A 63 3.43 54.17 14.84
C ARG A 63 4.18 52.92 14.37
N ILE A 64 5.38 52.68 14.88
CA ILE A 64 6.19 51.51 14.54
C ILE A 64 5.53 50.23 15.04
N ASN A 65 4.97 50.24 16.26
CA ASN A 65 4.19 49.10 16.79
C ASN A 65 3.02 48.73 15.87
N ARG A 66 2.25 49.71 15.38
CA ARG A 66 1.14 49.45 14.45
C ARG A 66 1.62 48.85 13.12
N ALA A 67 2.73 49.36 12.58
CA ALA A 67 3.31 48.83 11.34
C ALA A 67 3.82 47.39 11.50
N MET A 68 4.46 47.07 12.63
CA MET A 68 4.90 45.72 12.96
C MET A 68 3.73 44.75 13.14
N ASP A 69 2.64 45.19 13.79
CA ASP A 69 1.43 44.38 13.93
C ASP A 69 0.80 44.06 12.56
N ASP A 70 0.82 44.99 11.62
CA ASP A 70 0.33 44.79 10.26
C ASP A 70 1.22 43.82 9.46
N GLN A 71 2.55 43.97 9.54
CA GLN A 71 3.49 43.03 8.91
C GLN A 71 3.37 41.61 9.50
N LYS A 72 3.22 41.48 10.82
CA LYS A 72 2.99 40.19 11.49
C LYS A 72 1.71 39.51 10.96
N ARG A 73 0.62 40.26 10.80
CA ARG A 73 -0.63 39.73 10.22
C ARG A 73 -0.44 39.22 8.78
N VAL A 74 0.37 39.90 7.97
CA VAL A 74 0.66 39.48 6.59
C VAL A 74 1.48 38.19 6.60
N LEU A 75 2.52 38.10 7.43
CA LEU A 75 3.33 36.89 7.58
C LEU A 75 2.49 35.71 8.11
N ASP A 76 1.64 35.93 9.11
CA ASP A 76 0.73 34.92 9.64
C ASP A 76 -0.25 34.45 8.56
N GLN A 77 -0.77 35.35 7.72
CA GLN A 77 -1.63 34.99 6.59
C GLN A 77 -0.90 34.20 5.50
N LEU A 78 0.36 34.52 5.21
CA LEU A 78 1.17 33.78 4.24
C LEU A 78 1.54 32.40 4.76
N ALA A 79 1.89 32.29 6.05
CA ALA A 79 2.13 31.03 6.73
C ALA A 79 0.86 30.16 6.75
N LEU A 80 -0.31 30.75 7.07
CA LEU A 80 -1.61 30.06 7.01
C LEU A 80 -1.99 29.63 5.60
N LYS A 81 -1.70 30.45 4.57
CA LYS A 81 -1.93 30.06 3.16
C LYS A 81 -1.06 28.89 2.74
N LYS A 82 0.18 28.82 3.23
CA LYS A 82 1.10 27.70 2.96
C LYS A 82 0.73 26.44 3.76
N ALA A 83 0.18 26.60 4.96
CA ALA A 83 -0.21 25.50 5.84
C ALA A 83 -1.65 25.00 5.61
N ARG A 84 -2.44 25.67 4.76
CA ARG A 84 -3.79 25.21 4.41
C ARG A 84 -3.73 24.19 3.28
N PRO A 85 -4.23 22.95 3.49
CA PRO A 85 -4.55 22.06 2.40
C PRO A 85 -5.55 22.74 1.45
N PRO A 86 -5.37 22.65 0.13
CA PRO A 86 -6.24 23.31 -0.84
C PRO A 86 -7.63 22.67 -0.85
N LEU A 87 -8.53 23.13 0.02
CA LEU A 87 -9.94 22.77 -0.01
C LEU A 87 -10.67 23.65 -1.03
N GLY A 88 -10.94 23.08 -2.20
CA GLY A 88 -11.98 23.59 -3.10
C GLY A 88 -11.54 23.94 -4.52
N GLY A 89 -11.43 22.92 -5.36
CA GLY A 89 -11.49 23.03 -6.82
C GLY A 89 -12.41 21.95 -7.37
N ARG A 90 -13.73 22.12 -7.24
CA ARG A 90 -14.71 21.14 -7.73
C ARG A 90 -14.98 21.37 -9.22
N GLY A 91 -14.57 20.42 -10.07
CA GLY A 91 -15.30 20.10 -11.30
C GLY A 91 -14.47 19.65 -12.49
N GLY A 92 -14.15 18.36 -12.57
CA GLY A 92 -13.79 17.70 -13.85
C GLY A 92 -12.85 16.50 -13.72
N TYR A 93 -13.43 15.30 -13.56
CA TYR A 93 -12.85 13.97 -13.79
C TYR A 93 -11.34 13.71 -13.53
N GLY A 94 -11.06 13.10 -12.38
CA GLY A 94 -10.15 11.95 -12.29
C GLY A 94 -8.65 12.20 -12.39
N GLN A 95 -8.05 12.92 -11.43
CA GLN A 95 -6.69 12.68 -10.93
C GLN A 95 -6.40 13.63 -9.76
N GLY A 96 -5.70 13.16 -8.74
CA GLY A 96 -5.27 13.96 -7.58
C GLY A 96 -6.01 13.57 -6.32
N ALA A 97 -5.69 12.41 -5.76
CA ALA A 97 -5.86 12.21 -4.33
C ALA A 97 -4.98 13.24 -3.60
N ASP A 98 -5.45 13.76 -2.49
CA ASP A 98 -4.75 14.69 -1.62
C ASP A 98 -3.45 14.04 -1.09
N LEU A 99 -2.39 14.14 -1.88
CA LEU A 99 -1.06 13.64 -1.56
C LEU A 99 -0.42 14.53 -0.49
N SER A 100 0.13 13.91 0.57
CA SER A 100 0.95 14.63 1.55
C SER A 100 2.17 15.26 0.85
N PRO A 101 2.72 16.39 1.35
CA PRO A 101 3.91 17.01 0.76
C PRO A 101 5.09 16.02 0.59
N GLU A 102 5.22 15.08 1.52
CA GLU A 102 6.22 14.00 1.50
C GLU A 102 6.01 13.03 0.34
N ALA A 103 4.75 12.69 0.00
CA ALA A 103 4.45 11.77 -1.10
C ALA A 103 4.70 12.40 -2.49
N ILE A 104 4.59 13.73 -2.60
CA ILE A 104 4.93 14.48 -3.82
C ILE A 104 6.45 14.50 -4.04
N GLU A 105 7.23 14.70 -2.96
CA GLU A 105 8.69 14.67 -3.01
C GLU A 105 9.22 13.26 -3.34
N HIS A 106 8.62 12.21 -2.77
CA HIS A 106 8.96 10.82 -3.11
C HIS A 106 8.63 10.48 -4.56
N LYS A 107 7.49 10.93 -5.09
CA LYS A 107 7.12 10.76 -6.50
C LYS A 107 8.11 11.46 -7.44
N ALA A 108 8.49 12.70 -7.12
CA ALA A 108 9.45 13.47 -7.91
C ALA A 108 10.85 12.82 -7.89
N GLY A 109 11.25 12.24 -6.75
CA GLY A 109 12.47 11.46 -6.63
C GLY A 109 12.44 10.21 -7.50
N PHE A 110 11.38 9.42 -7.41
CA PHE A 110 11.19 8.22 -8.22
C PHE A 110 11.23 8.53 -9.73
N ASP A 111 10.53 9.57 -10.18
CA ASP A 111 10.58 10.04 -11.57
C ASP A 111 12.00 10.43 -12.03
N ALA A 112 12.78 11.07 -11.15
CA ALA A 112 14.15 11.47 -11.45
C ALA A 112 15.11 10.27 -11.54
N TYR A 113 14.92 9.27 -10.68
CA TYR A 113 15.70 8.03 -10.70
C TYR A 113 15.43 7.22 -11.97
N ILE A 114 14.16 7.05 -12.34
CA ILE A 114 13.77 6.35 -13.58
C ILE A 114 14.33 7.07 -14.82
N ARG A 115 14.29 8.41 -14.84
CA ARG A 115 14.74 9.20 -16.01
C ARG A 115 16.25 9.38 -16.13
N ARG A 116 17.01 9.41 -15.03
CA ARG A 116 18.43 9.82 -15.05
C ARG A 116 19.39 8.86 -14.36
N GLY A 117 18.89 7.86 -13.63
CA GLY A 117 19.71 7.02 -12.76
C GLY A 117 20.47 7.82 -11.69
N GLU A 118 19.99 9.02 -11.36
CA GLU A 118 20.68 9.96 -10.47
C GLU A 118 20.21 9.75 -9.02
N ASP A 119 21.15 9.34 -8.17
CA ASP A 119 20.93 8.78 -6.82
C ASP A 119 20.93 9.83 -5.69
N SER A 120 21.22 11.09 -6.00
CA SER A 120 21.54 12.13 -5.00
C SER A 120 20.32 12.74 -4.32
N GLY A 121 19.24 13.01 -5.07
CA GLY A 121 18.04 13.69 -4.53
C GLY A 121 17.13 12.81 -3.68
N LEU A 122 17.11 11.49 -3.94
CA LEU A 122 16.33 10.51 -3.18
C LEU A 122 17.01 10.13 -1.86
N ARG A 123 18.35 10.05 -1.84
CA ARG A 123 19.14 9.74 -0.65
C ARG A 123 18.91 10.73 0.49
N GLU A 124 18.75 12.02 0.18
CA GLU A 124 18.50 13.05 1.19
C GLU A 124 17.07 12.99 1.77
N LEU A 125 16.09 12.59 0.96
CA LEU A 125 14.70 12.39 1.37
C LEU A 125 14.57 11.11 2.21
N GLU A 126 15.23 10.02 1.81
CA GLU A 126 15.28 8.76 2.57
C GLU A 126 16.11 8.89 3.86
N ALA A 127 17.22 9.62 3.87
CA ALA A 127 18.01 9.84 5.09
C ALA A 127 17.21 10.55 6.21
N LYS A 128 16.24 11.40 5.83
CA LYS A 128 15.30 12.02 6.79
C LYS A 128 14.21 11.06 7.27
N ALA A 129 13.79 10.10 6.45
CA ALA A 129 12.75 9.12 6.80
C ALA A 129 13.31 7.88 7.54
N PHE A 130 14.57 7.50 7.31
CA PHE A 130 15.21 6.24 7.75
C PHE A 130 16.33 6.41 8.79
N SER A 131 16.14 7.25 9.81
CA SER A 131 17.01 7.21 11.00
C SER A 131 16.73 6.01 11.93
N VAL A 132 16.45 4.82 11.39
CA VAL A 132 16.51 3.53 12.09
C VAL A 132 17.04 2.50 11.09
N GLY A 133 18.30 2.11 11.29
CA GLY A 133 19.17 1.58 10.24
C GLY A 133 18.82 0.21 9.66
N VAL A 134 19.03 0.11 8.34
CA VAL A 134 19.46 -1.09 7.59
C VAL A 134 20.35 -0.59 6.43
N GLY A 135 21.37 -1.37 6.05
CA GLY A 135 22.47 -0.99 5.17
C GLY A 135 22.10 -0.58 3.74
N ALA A 136 23.08 0.06 3.09
CA ALA A 136 23.02 0.84 1.85
C ALA A 136 22.74 0.06 0.54
N ASP A 137 22.06 -1.09 0.58
CA ASP A 137 21.83 -1.94 -0.60
C ASP A 137 20.35 -2.40 -0.76
N GLY A 138 19.40 -1.68 -0.17
CA GLY A 138 17.96 -1.99 -0.29
C GLY A 138 17.31 -1.24 -1.46
N GLY A 139 16.72 -1.98 -2.41
CA GLY A 139 16.03 -1.43 -3.57
C GLY A 139 14.93 -0.41 -3.24
N TYR A 140 14.72 0.49 -4.18
CA TYR A 140 13.84 1.67 -4.09
C TYR A 140 12.40 1.30 -3.71
N LEU A 141 11.86 1.97 -2.69
CA LEU A 141 10.52 1.74 -2.19
C LEU A 141 9.48 2.41 -3.10
N VAL A 142 8.66 1.60 -3.76
CA VAL A 142 7.51 2.05 -4.56
C VAL A 142 6.59 2.92 -3.69
N PRO A 143 6.12 4.10 -4.16
CA PRO A 143 5.18 4.92 -3.42
C PRO A 143 3.93 4.11 -2.98
N PRO A 144 3.36 4.36 -1.80
CA PRO A 144 2.27 3.55 -1.25
C PRO A 144 0.99 3.56 -2.10
N GLU A 145 0.78 4.58 -2.92
CA GLU A 145 -0.35 4.66 -3.85
C GLU A 145 -0.21 3.68 -5.03
N THR A 146 1.01 3.55 -5.55
CA THR A 146 1.32 2.54 -6.57
C THR A 146 1.24 1.13 -5.98
N ASP A 147 1.71 0.91 -4.74
CA ASP A 147 1.60 -0.38 -4.06
C ASP A 147 0.12 -0.82 -3.85
N THR A 148 -0.75 0.11 -3.48
CA THR A 148 -2.19 -0.18 -3.31
C THR A 148 -2.90 -0.47 -4.63
N GLU A 149 -2.60 0.25 -5.71
CA GLU A 149 -3.17 -0.02 -7.03
C GLU A 149 -2.64 -1.32 -7.64
N ILE A 150 -1.36 -1.65 -7.44
CA ILE A 150 -0.75 -2.94 -7.79
C ILE A 150 -1.45 -4.07 -7.02
N GLY A 151 -1.57 -3.96 -5.69
CA GLY A 151 -2.25 -4.96 -4.87
C GLY A 151 -3.71 -5.20 -5.31
N ARG A 152 -4.42 -4.14 -5.71
CA ARG A 152 -5.79 -4.24 -6.24
C ARG A 152 -5.81 -5.01 -7.57
N ARG A 153 -4.92 -4.71 -8.51
CA ARG A 153 -4.84 -5.39 -9.83
C ARG A 153 -4.41 -6.85 -9.69
N VAL A 154 -3.40 -7.12 -8.86
CA VAL A 154 -2.91 -8.47 -8.57
C VAL A 154 -4.00 -9.33 -7.92
N SER A 155 -4.85 -8.76 -7.05
CA SER A 155 -5.95 -9.51 -6.43
C SER A 155 -7.03 -9.97 -7.41
N VAL A 156 -7.22 -9.25 -8.52
CA VAL A 156 -8.14 -9.63 -9.61
C VAL A 156 -7.53 -10.74 -10.47
N VAL A 157 -6.20 -10.76 -10.59
CA VAL A 157 -5.46 -11.73 -11.42
C VAL A 157 -5.14 -13.03 -10.66
N SER A 158 -4.94 -12.97 -9.33
CA SER A 158 -4.60 -14.12 -8.48
C SER A 158 -5.75 -14.54 -7.56
N PRO A 159 -6.58 -15.54 -7.96
CA PRO A 159 -7.66 -16.07 -7.13
C PRO A 159 -7.21 -16.53 -5.75
N MET A 160 -5.94 -16.93 -5.61
CA MET A 160 -5.40 -17.39 -4.34
C MET A 160 -5.31 -16.26 -3.31
N ARG A 161 -4.91 -15.05 -3.71
CA ARG A 161 -4.84 -13.90 -2.79
C ARG A 161 -6.22 -13.46 -2.32
N ALA A 162 -7.24 -13.58 -3.18
CA ALA A 162 -8.62 -13.25 -2.81
C ALA A 162 -9.20 -14.22 -1.76
N LEU A 163 -8.77 -15.48 -1.75
CA LEU A 163 -9.24 -16.50 -0.80
C LEU A 163 -8.37 -16.61 0.46
N SER A 164 -7.13 -16.13 0.39
CA SER A 164 -6.13 -16.25 1.47
C SER A 164 -6.09 -15.00 2.35
N THR A 165 -5.60 -15.16 3.59
CA THR A 165 -5.31 -13.99 4.44
C THR A 165 -3.97 -13.38 4.06
N VAL A 166 -4.00 -12.14 3.55
CA VAL A 166 -2.80 -11.35 3.27
C VAL A 166 -2.42 -10.53 4.50
N ARG A 167 -1.13 -10.53 4.86
CA ARG A 167 -0.59 -9.73 5.96
C ARG A 167 0.71 -9.07 5.54
N THR A 168 0.83 -7.77 5.79
CA THR A 168 2.07 -7.04 5.63
C THR A 168 3.03 -7.42 6.75
N VAL A 169 4.27 -7.77 6.40
CA VAL A 169 5.33 -8.12 7.34
C VAL A 169 6.60 -7.36 7.01
N SER A 170 7.36 -6.98 8.03
CA SER A 170 8.67 -6.32 7.88
C SER A 170 9.84 -7.27 8.20
N THR A 171 9.57 -8.50 8.61
CA THR A 171 10.57 -9.50 8.98
C THR A 171 10.70 -10.58 7.91
N SER A 172 11.88 -11.21 7.81
CA SER A 172 12.18 -12.28 6.85
C SER A 172 11.40 -13.58 7.07
N VAL A 173 10.80 -13.75 8.25
CA VAL A 173 9.97 -14.90 8.59
C VAL A 173 8.77 -14.44 9.41
N LEU A 174 7.57 -14.85 8.98
CA LEU A 174 6.36 -14.75 9.79
C LEU A 174 6.20 -16.04 10.60
N LYS A 175 6.20 -15.90 11.93
CA LYS A 175 5.97 -17.03 12.86
C LYS A 175 4.56 -16.93 13.42
N LYS A 176 3.80 -18.02 13.34
CA LYS A 176 2.45 -18.11 13.91
C LYS A 176 2.37 -19.31 14.86
N PRO A 177 2.14 -19.09 16.17
CA PRO A 177 1.86 -20.20 17.07
C PRO A 177 0.51 -20.81 16.69
N PHE A 178 0.48 -22.14 16.59
CA PHE A 178 -0.72 -22.91 16.29
C PHE A 178 -0.87 -24.05 17.29
N SER A 179 -2.05 -24.19 17.87
CA SER A 179 -2.34 -25.31 18.76
C SER A 179 -2.75 -26.53 17.92
N THR A 180 -1.92 -27.57 17.91
CA THR A 180 -2.14 -28.78 17.10
C THR A 180 -3.25 -29.67 17.65
N THR A 181 -3.53 -29.53 18.94
CA THR A 181 -4.55 -30.29 19.68
C THR A 181 -5.42 -29.31 20.45
N GLY A 182 -6.74 -29.34 20.18
CA GLY A 182 -7.69 -28.56 20.96
C GLY A 182 -7.66 -28.95 22.45
N LEU A 183 -8.08 -28.02 23.31
CA LEU A 183 -8.27 -28.27 24.73
C LEU A 183 -9.27 -29.42 24.91
N THR A 184 -8.86 -30.47 25.61
CA THR A 184 -9.75 -31.60 25.91
C THR A 184 -10.66 -31.21 27.07
N THR A 185 -11.97 -31.31 26.88
CA THR A 185 -12.98 -31.07 27.92
C THR A 185 -13.70 -32.37 28.24
N GLY A 186 -14.00 -32.63 29.52
CA GLY A 186 -14.76 -33.79 29.94
C GLY A 186 -15.86 -33.42 30.92
N TRP A 187 -17.01 -34.09 30.82
CA TRP A 187 -18.05 -34.03 31.85
C TRP A 187 -17.68 -35.00 32.97
N VAL A 188 -17.78 -34.55 34.23
CA VAL A 188 -17.46 -35.37 35.40
C VAL A 188 -18.67 -35.37 36.35
N ALA A 189 -19.05 -36.54 36.85
CA ALA A 189 -20.11 -36.69 37.85
C ALA A 189 -19.67 -36.15 39.22
N GLU A 190 -20.63 -35.81 40.08
CA GLU A 190 -20.40 -35.09 41.35
C GLU A 190 -19.30 -35.68 42.25
N THR A 191 -19.19 -37.01 42.29
CA THR A 191 -18.26 -37.74 43.16
C THR A 191 -17.05 -38.35 42.45
N ALA A 192 -16.89 -38.12 41.14
CA ALA A 192 -15.78 -38.71 40.38
C ALA A 192 -14.52 -37.81 40.42
N ALA A 193 -13.35 -38.46 40.45
CA ALA A 193 -12.08 -37.77 40.35
C ALA A 193 -11.99 -37.02 39.01
N ARG A 194 -11.53 -35.77 39.04
CA ARG A 194 -11.31 -34.95 37.84
C ARG A 194 -9.89 -35.22 37.31
N PRO A 195 -9.70 -36.05 36.28
CA PRO A 195 -8.37 -36.22 35.69
C PRO A 195 -7.91 -34.90 35.07
N GLN A 196 -6.61 -34.62 35.15
CA GLN A 196 -6.02 -33.46 34.50
C GLN A 196 -6.21 -33.57 32.98
N THR A 197 -6.77 -32.54 32.37
CA THR A 197 -6.94 -32.50 30.91
C THR A 197 -5.61 -32.21 30.25
N ASN A 198 -5.40 -32.76 29.05
CA ASN A 198 -4.15 -32.57 28.31
C ASN A 198 -3.90 -31.07 28.03
N THR A 199 -2.67 -30.62 28.29
CA THR A 199 -2.22 -29.28 27.91
C THR A 199 -2.02 -29.20 26.39
N PRO A 200 -2.54 -28.18 25.70
CA PRO A 200 -2.37 -28.05 24.26
C PRO A 200 -0.90 -27.86 23.91
N LEU A 201 -0.35 -28.71 23.06
CA LEU A 201 0.95 -28.43 22.43
C LEU A 201 0.78 -27.29 21.42
N LEU A 202 1.68 -26.31 21.50
CA LEU A 202 1.82 -25.25 20.51
C LEU A 202 2.91 -25.65 19.52
N ALA A 203 2.58 -25.75 18.24
CA ALA A 203 3.52 -25.82 17.15
C ALA A 203 3.77 -24.43 16.57
N GLU A 204 5.00 -24.14 16.18
CA GLU A 204 5.35 -22.91 15.46
C GLU A 204 5.22 -23.16 13.95
N LEU A 205 4.35 -22.41 13.29
CA LEU A 205 4.30 -22.33 11.83
C LEU A 205 5.21 -21.19 11.38
N ALA A 206 6.24 -21.49 10.60
CA ALA A 206 7.16 -20.51 10.03
C ALA A 206 6.89 -20.33 8.53
N PHE A 207 6.74 -19.08 8.11
CA PHE A 207 6.55 -18.68 6.72
C PHE A 207 7.68 -17.73 6.32
N PRO A 208 8.73 -18.23 5.64
CA PRO A 208 9.79 -17.39 5.11
C PRO A 208 9.25 -16.45 4.03
N THR A 209 9.65 -15.19 4.05
CA THR A 209 9.44 -14.27 2.94
C THR A 209 10.51 -14.49 1.89
N MET A 210 10.12 -14.45 0.62
CA MET A 210 10.99 -14.66 -0.54
C MET A 210 10.80 -13.50 -1.51
N GLU A 211 11.82 -13.19 -2.29
CA GLU A 211 11.78 -12.09 -3.25
C GLU A 211 11.41 -12.59 -4.65
N LEU A 212 10.52 -11.88 -5.33
CA LEU A 212 10.20 -12.07 -6.73
C LEU A 212 10.69 -10.84 -7.49
N TYR A 213 11.51 -11.03 -8.52
CA TYR A 213 12.11 -9.94 -9.28
C TYR A 213 11.93 -10.15 -10.79
N ALA A 214 11.92 -9.05 -11.54
CA ALA A 214 12.05 -9.04 -12.99
C ALA A 214 12.77 -7.76 -13.43
N MET A 215 13.59 -7.87 -14.47
CA MET A 215 14.43 -6.78 -15.00
C MET A 215 14.13 -6.59 -16.50
N PRO A 216 13.02 -5.92 -16.86
CA PRO A 216 12.75 -5.57 -18.25
C PRO A 216 13.74 -4.49 -18.73
N ALA A 217 14.30 -4.66 -19.93
CA ALA A 217 15.18 -3.67 -20.54
C ALA A 217 14.46 -2.95 -21.69
N ALA A 218 14.46 -1.62 -21.68
CA ALA A 218 13.97 -0.77 -22.76
C ALA A 218 15.06 0.22 -23.19
N THR A 219 15.12 0.53 -24.49
CA THR A 219 16.08 1.52 -25.02
C THR A 219 15.58 2.94 -24.80
N GLN A 220 16.47 3.89 -24.54
CA GLN A 220 16.12 5.32 -24.33
C GLN A 220 15.25 5.90 -25.45
N ALA A 221 15.59 5.63 -26.71
CA ALA A 221 14.82 6.09 -27.87
C ALA A 221 13.35 5.57 -27.92
N LEU A 222 13.05 4.50 -27.20
CA LEU A 222 11.72 3.89 -27.10
C LEU A 222 10.94 4.46 -25.90
N LEU A 223 11.62 4.97 -24.87
CA LEU A 223 11.01 5.66 -23.73
C LEU A 223 10.68 7.13 -24.06
N ASP A 224 11.47 7.75 -24.93
CA ASP A 224 11.28 9.13 -25.39
C ASP A 224 10.14 9.27 -26.44
N ASP A 225 9.55 8.17 -26.90
CA ASP A 225 8.44 8.19 -27.86
C ASP A 225 7.12 8.53 -27.15
N ALA A 226 6.69 9.79 -27.29
CA ALA A 226 5.46 10.32 -26.69
C ALA A 226 4.15 9.69 -27.23
N ALA A 227 4.20 8.85 -28.26
CA ALA A 227 3.02 8.21 -28.81
C ALA A 227 2.46 7.09 -27.91
N VAL A 228 3.29 6.48 -27.05
CA VAL A 228 2.89 5.36 -26.17
C VAL A 228 3.57 5.50 -24.81
N ASP A 229 2.80 5.45 -23.73
CA ASP A 229 3.32 5.40 -22.36
C ASP A 229 3.92 4.01 -22.08
N MET A 230 5.19 3.85 -22.45
CA MET A 230 5.93 2.59 -22.29
C MET A 230 6.18 2.23 -20.83
N GLU A 231 6.31 3.22 -19.94
CA GLU A 231 6.51 2.99 -18.51
C GLU A 231 5.26 2.35 -17.88
N ALA A 232 4.09 2.93 -18.13
CA ALA A 232 2.82 2.37 -17.66
C ALA A 232 2.53 1.00 -18.27
N TRP A 233 2.92 0.78 -19.53
CA TRP A 233 2.78 -0.53 -20.18
C TRP A 233 3.69 -1.59 -19.54
N ILE A 234 4.98 -1.30 -19.34
CA ILE A 234 5.92 -2.23 -18.71
C ILE A 234 5.48 -2.56 -17.28
N ALA A 235 5.06 -1.55 -16.50
CA ALA A 235 4.54 -1.77 -15.15
C ALA A 235 3.30 -2.69 -15.16
N GLY A 236 2.36 -2.46 -16.09
CA GLY A 236 1.18 -3.30 -16.24
C GLY A 236 1.49 -4.75 -16.61
N GLU A 237 2.46 -4.98 -17.49
CA GLU A 237 2.91 -6.34 -17.85
C GLU A 237 3.65 -7.01 -16.69
N LEU A 238 4.49 -6.27 -15.97
CA LEU A 238 5.21 -6.75 -14.79
C LEU A 238 4.23 -7.24 -13.71
N ASP A 239 3.17 -6.47 -13.46
CA ASP A 239 2.12 -6.82 -12.50
C ASP A 239 1.45 -8.16 -12.84
N ILE A 240 1.15 -8.38 -14.12
CA ILE A 240 0.53 -9.63 -14.59
C ILE A 240 1.48 -10.80 -14.40
N VAL A 241 2.74 -10.66 -14.84
CA VAL A 241 3.74 -11.72 -14.71
C VAL A 241 4.01 -12.07 -13.25
N PHE A 242 4.07 -11.07 -12.37
CA PHE A 242 4.22 -11.30 -10.93
C PHE A 242 3.01 -11.99 -10.32
N ALA A 243 1.79 -11.56 -10.67
CA ALA A 243 0.57 -12.20 -10.19
C ALA A 243 0.46 -13.67 -10.64
N GLU A 244 0.87 -13.98 -11.87
CA GLU A 244 0.88 -15.35 -12.40
C GLU A 244 1.93 -16.23 -11.72
N GLN A 245 3.17 -15.74 -11.59
CA GLN A 245 4.26 -16.48 -10.94
C GLN A 245 3.98 -16.70 -9.45
N GLU A 246 3.53 -15.67 -8.75
CA GLU A 246 3.13 -15.78 -7.35
C GLU A 246 1.95 -16.75 -7.18
N GLY A 247 0.93 -16.65 -8.04
CA GLY A 247 -0.24 -17.51 -8.04
C GLY A 247 0.12 -19.00 -8.23
N ASP A 248 1.01 -19.32 -9.18
CA ASP A 248 1.49 -20.70 -9.37
C ASP A 248 2.33 -21.17 -8.16
N ALA A 249 3.20 -20.31 -7.62
CA ALA A 249 4.01 -20.64 -6.44
C ALA A 249 3.13 -20.96 -5.22
N PHE A 250 2.04 -20.23 -4.98
CA PHE A 250 1.13 -20.54 -3.87
C PHE A 250 0.39 -21.87 -4.05
N VAL A 251 0.27 -22.39 -5.28
CA VAL A 251 -0.40 -23.66 -5.54
C VAL A 251 0.60 -24.82 -5.55
N ARG A 252 1.70 -24.70 -6.30
CA ARG A 252 2.65 -25.79 -6.61
C ARG A 252 4.09 -25.54 -6.16
N GLY A 253 4.38 -24.40 -5.54
CA GLY A 253 5.74 -24.05 -5.14
C GLY A 253 6.37 -25.09 -4.21
N ASP A 254 7.65 -25.36 -4.43
CA ASP A 254 8.42 -26.40 -3.73
C ASP A 254 8.97 -25.94 -2.36
N GLY A 255 8.94 -24.63 -2.08
CA GLY A 255 9.50 -24.04 -0.86
C GLY A 255 11.00 -23.72 -0.94
N VAL A 256 11.65 -23.92 -2.10
CA VAL A 256 13.08 -23.63 -2.32
C VAL A 256 13.19 -22.32 -3.10
N ASN A 257 13.64 -21.25 -2.42
CA ASN A 257 13.71 -19.88 -2.97
C ASN A 257 12.38 -19.34 -3.52
N LYS A 258 11.26 -19.97 -3.16
CA LYS A 258 9.89 -19.59 -3.52
C LYS A 258 8.93 -20.06 -2.43
N PRO A 259 7.71 -19.50 -2.34
CA PRO A 259 6.70 -19.97 -1.40
C PRO A 259 6.41 -21.47 -1.55
N LYS A 260 6.15 -22.15 -0.43
CA LYS A 260 5.68 -23.54 -0.46
C LYS A 260 4.18 -23.58 -0.75
N GLY A 261 3.80 -24.12 -1.91
CA GLY A 261 2.42 -24.21 -2.32
C GLY A 261 1.64 -25.27 -1.55
N PHE A 262 0.32 -25.11 -1.46
CA PHE A 262 -0.50 -26.04 -0.66
C PHE A 262 -0.48 -27.47 -1.22
N LEU A 263 -0.26 -27.68 -2.53
CA LEU A 263 -0.14 -29.03 -3.10
C LEU A 263 1.20 -29.72 -2.83
N ALA A 264 2.23 -28.99 -2.36
CA ALA A 264 3.54 -29.55 -2.03
C ALA A 264 3.60 -30.14 -0.61
N TYR A 265 2.54 -30.03 0.17
CA TYR A 265 2.43 -30.71 1.46
C TYR A 265 2.10 -32.19 1.25
N THR A 266 2.59 -33.04 2.16
CA THR A 266 2.35 -34.48 2.10
C THR A 266 0.84 -34.75 2.12
N ALA A 267 0.34 -35.38 1.06
CA ALA A 267 -1.05 -35.78 0.94
C ALA A 267 -1.23 -37.21 1.48
N VAL A 268 -2.22 -37.40 2.33
CA VAL A 268 -2.60 -38.69 2.92
C VAL A 268 -4.10 -38.90 2.75
N ALA A 269 -4.55 -40.16 2.76
CA ALA A 269 -5.99 -40.44 2.77
C ALA A 269 -6.61 -39.78 4.01
N ASP A 270 -7.79 -39.16 3.86
CA ASP A 270 -8.42 -38.37 4.93
C ASP A 270 -8.60 -39.16 6.25
N ALA A 271 -8.90 -40.45 6.16
CA ALA A 271 -9.00 -41.34 7.33
C ALA A 271 -7.69 -41.52 8.11
N SER A 272 -6.54 -41.24 7.49
CA SER A 272 -5.20 -41.27 8.08
C SER A 272 -4.63 -39.86 8.29
N TRP A 273 -5.48 -38.84 8.24
CA TRP A 273 -5.06 -37.46 8.42
C TRP A 273 -4.39 -37.26 9.79
N ALA A 274 -3.23 -36.62 9.76
CA ALA A 274 -2.52 -36.15 10.94
C ALA A 274 -2.03 -34.72 10.70
N TRP A 275 -1.82 -33.97 11.78
CA TRP A 275 -1.26 -32.63 11.70
C TRP A 275 0.05 -32.63 10.90
N GLY A 276 0.19 -31.66 9.98
CA GLY A 276 1.32 -31.57 9.04
C GLY A 276 1.09 -32.24 7.68
N SER A 277 -0.03 -32.95 7.50
CA SER A 277 -0.44 -33.54 6.21
C SER A 277 -1.76 -32.95 5.71
N LEU A 278 -2.01 -33.08 4.41
CA LEU A 278 -3.29 -32.76 3.79
C LEU A 278 -4.09 -34.03 3.50
N GLY A 279 -5.36 -34.04 3.90
CA GLY A 279 -6.28 -35.13 3.61
C GLY A 279 -6.76 -35.07 2.16
N TYR A 280 -6.86 -36.21 1.49
CA TYR A 280 -7.53 -36.34 0.20
C TYR A 280 -8.59 -37.43 0.21
N ILE A 281 -9.58 -37.27 -0.67
CA ILE A 281 -10.56 -38.30 -1.02
C ILE A 281 -10.26 -38.78 -2.44
N ALA A 282 -10.06 -40.08 -2.60
CA ALA A 282 -9.81 -40.67 -3.91
C ALA A 282 -11.10 -40.73 -4.73
N THR A 283 -11.02 -40.45 -6.04
CA THR A 283 -12.14 -40.67 -6.97
C THR A 283 -12.47 -42.16 -7.14
N GLY A 284 -11.53 -43.04 -6.82
CA GLY A 284 -11.68 -44.50 -6.96
C GLY A 284 -11.43 -45.04 -8.37
N VAL A 285 -11.14 -44.16 -9.35
CA VAL A 285 -10.80 -44.54 -10.73
C VAL A 285 -9.53 -43.81 -11.16
N ALA A 286 -8.56 -44.55 -11.72
CA ALA A 286 -7.34 -43.95 -12.25
C ALA A 286 -7.63 -43.14 -13.52
N GLY A 287 -7.17 -41.89 -13.55
CA GLY A 287 -7.30 -41.02 -14.72
C GLY A 287 -8.68 -40.40 -14.96
N GLY A 288 -9.65 -40.57 -14.05
CA GLY A 288 -10.99 -40.02 -14.23
C GLY A 288 -11.89 -40.05 -13.01
N TRP A 289 -13.17 -39.79 -13.26
CA TRP A 289 -14.25 -39.83 -12.27
C TRP A 289 -14.92 -41.20 -12.24
N LYS A 290 -15.69 -41.47 -11.16
CA LYS A 290 -16.52 -42.68 -11.06
C LYS A 290 -17.48 -42.76 -12.26
N ALA A 291 -17.64 -43.94 -12.85
CA ALA A 291 -18.55 -44.13 -13.99
C ALA A 291 -20.02 -43.88 -13.61
N THR A 292 -20.38 -44.25 -12.39
CA THR A 292 -21.69 -44.03 -11.77
C THR A 292 -21.56 -42.98 -10.67
N ASN A 293 -22.49 -42.02 -10.63
CA ASN A 293 -22.54 -40.93 -9.64
C ASN A 293 -21.19 -40.24 -9.37
N PRO A 294 -20.51 -39.69 -10.41
CA PRO A 294 -19.23 -38.99 -10.24
C PRO A 294 -19.28 -37.79 -9.28
N SER A 295 -20.46 -37.20 -9.08
CA SER A 295 -20.71 -36.09 -8.16
C SER A 295 -20.51 -36.45 -6.69
N ASP A 296 -20.67 -37.73 -6.32
CA ASP A 296 -20.64 -38.14 -4.90
C ASP A 296 -19.26 -37.87 -4.28
N THR A 297 -18.18 -38.00 -5.06
CA THR A 297 -16.83 -37.66 -4.60
C THR A 297 -16.70 -36.19 -4.22
N LEU A 298 -17.39 -35.27 -4.91
CA LEU A 298 -17.36 -33.85 -4.53
C LEU A 298 -18.09 -33.62 -3.21
N ILE A 299 -19.21 -34.32 -3.00
CA ILE A 299 -19.98 -34.26 -1.75
C ILE A 299 -19.13 -34.84 -0.60
N GLU A 300 -18.51 -35.99 -0.81
CA GLU A 300 -17.58 -36.62 0.15
C GLU A 300 -16.47 -35.63 0.57
N VAL A 301 -15.88 -34.90 -0.39
CA VAL A 301 -14.86 -33.87 -0.09
C VAL A 301 -15.42 -32.72 0.76
N ILE A 302 -16.65 -32.25 0.50
CA ILE A 302 -17.28 -31.20 1.32
C ILE A 302 -17.43 -31.68 2.76
N TYR A 303 -17.91 -32.90 2.96
CA TYR A 303 -18.21 -33.44 4.29
C TYR A 303 -17.00 -34.03 5.02
N ALA A 304 -15.89 -34.31 4.32
CA ALA A 304 -14.59 -34.58 4.93
C ALA A 304 -14.06 -33.35 5.69
N LEU A 305 -14.38 -32.14 5.22
CA LEU A 305 -13.99 -30.91 5.91
C LEU A 305 -14.78 -30.72 7.22
N LYS A 306 -14.04 -30.49 8.31
CA LYS A 306 -14.61 -30.18 9.64
C LYS A 306 -15.59 -29.01 9.54
N ALA A 307 -16.72 -29.11 10.26
CA ALA A 307 -17.84 -28.17 10.16
C ALA A 307 -17.43 -26.69 10.27
N GLY A 308 -16.51 -26.34 11.18
CA GLY A 308 -16.03 -24.97 11.38
C GLY A 308 -15.31 -24.36 10.17
N HIS A 309 -14.80 -25.17 9.24
CA HIS A 309 -14.12 -24.70 8.04
C HIS A 309 -15.02 -24.72 6.80
N ARG A 310 -16.23 -25.30 6.86
CA ARG A 310 -17.12 -25.43 5.70
C ARG A 310 -17.81 -24.13 5.29
N GLN A 311 -18.15 -23.26 6.24
CA GLN A 311 -19.02 -22.09 6.00
C GLN A 311 -18.50 -21.13 4.91
N ASN A 312 -17.17 -21.02 4.76
CA ASN A 312 -16.51 -20.18 3.76
C ASN A 312 -15.54 -21.00 2.86
N GLY A 313 -15.73 -22.32 2.80
CA GLY A 313 -14.91 -23.19 1.97
C GLY A 313 -15.19 -22.96 0.49
N THR A 314 -14.15 -22.75 -0.32
CA THR A 314 -14.27 -22.53 -1.77
C THR A 314 -13.48 -23.60 -2.52
N PHE A 315 -14.08 -24.18 -3.55
CA PHE A 315 -13.37 -25.09 -4.45
C PHE A 315 -12.43 -24.31 -5.38
N MET A 316 -11.18 -24.77 -5.48
CA MET A 316 -10.23 -24.26 -6.45
C MET A 316 -9.90 -25.35 -7.47
N MET A 317 -10.10 -25.04 -8.75
CA MET A 317 -9.89 -25.99 -9.86
C MET A 317 -9.48 -25.24 -11.13
N ASN A 318 -8.80 -25.93 -12.05
CA ASN A 318 -8.56 -25.38 -13.37
C ASN A 318 -9.82 -25.48 -14.25
N ARG A 319 -9.87 -24.70 -15.33
CA ARG A 319 -11.04 -24.67 -16.24
C ARG A 319 -11.34 -26.03 -16.91
N LYS A 320 -10.33 -26.89 -17.10
CA LYS A 320 -10.52 -28.23 -17.69
C LYS A 320 -11.31 -29.14 -16.75
N VAL A 321 -10.90 -29.22 -15.49
CA VAL A 321 -11.61 -29.98 -14.45
C VAL A 321 -13.02 -29.39 -14.23
N GLN A 322 -13.14 -28.06 -14.23
CA GLN A 322 -14.45 -27.40 -14.15
C GLN A 322 -15.38 -27.82 -15.31
N ALA A 323 -14.86 -27.88 -16.53
CA ALA A 323 -15.63 -28.31 -17.69
C ALA A 323 -16.08 -29.78 -17.57
N ASP A 324 -15.25 -30.65 -17.00
CA ASP A 324 -15.62 -32.05 -16.78
C ASP A 324 -16.68 -32.20 -15.69
N ILE A 325 -16.57 -31.47 -14.58
CA ILE A 325 -17.60 -31.45 -13.52
C ILE A 325 -18.92 -30.90 -14.07
N ARG A 326 -18.87 -29.86 -14.92
CA ARG A 326 -20.07 -29.30 -15.56
C ARG A 326 -20.78 -30.30 -16.48
N LYS A 327 -20.10 -31.34 -16.96
CA LYS A 327 -20.70 -32.40 -17.79
C LYS A 327 -21.44 -33.46 -16.97
N PHE A 328 -21.36 -33.46 -15.64
CA PHE A 328 -22.08 -34.44 -14.82
C PHE A 328 -23.59 -34.29 -15.00
N LYS A 329 -24.27 -35.43 -15.11
CA LYS A 329 -25.70 -35.53 -15.40
C LYS A 329 -26.40 -36.45 -14.40
N ASP A 330 -27.69 -36.21 -14.21
CA ASP A 330 -28.58 -37.18 -13.56
C ASP A 330 -29.00 -38.30 -14.55
N VAL A 331 -29.84 -39.22 -14.05
CA VAL A 331 -30.37 -40.36 -14.82
C VAL A 331 -31.23 -39.90 -16.00
N ASP A 332 -31.85 -38.72 -15.90
CA ASP A 332 -32.69 -38.11 -16.95
C ASP A 332 -31.87 -37.35 -18.01
N GLY A 333 -30.53 -37.33 -17.88
CA GLY A 333 -29.61 -36.69 -18.82
C GLY A 333 -29.45 -35.18 -18.63
N ASN A 334 -30.02 -34.63 -17.54
CA ASN A 334 -29.95 -33.23 -17.17
C ASN A 334 -28.62 -32.92 -16.48
N TYR A 335 -27.98 -31.80 -16.83
CA TYR A 335 -26.77 -31.35 -16.13
C TYR A 335 -27.05 -31.02 -14.67
N LEU A 336 -26.21 -31.53 -13.76
CA LEU A 336 -26.30 -31.28 -12.32
C LEU A 336 -25.89 -29.86 -11.97
N TRP A 337 -24.81 -29.37 -12.58
CA TRP A 337 -24.33 -28.01 -12.37
C TRP A 337 -24.94 -27.07 -13.41
N ARG A 338 -25.96 -26.33 -13.00
CA ARG A 338 -26.62 -25.31 -13.82
C ARG A 338 -26.27 -23.91 -13.31
N PRO A 339 -26.13 -22.92 -14.21
CA PRO A 339 -26.18 -21.53 -13.77
C PRO A 339 -27.52 -21.27 -13.06
N PRO A 340 -27.58 -20.32 -12.11
CA PRO A 340 -28.84 -19.95 -11.46
C PRO A 340 -29.88 -19.59 -12.52
N ALA A 341 -31.13 -20.00 -12.30
CA ALA A 341 -32.24 -19.82 -13.26
C ALA A 341 -32.60 -18.34 -13.49
N THR A 342 -32.01 -17.42 -12.73
CA THR A 342 -32.21 -15.97 -12.80
C THR A 342 -30.86 -15.27 -12.98
N PRO A 343 -30.74 -14.32 -13.92
CA PRO A 343 -29.60 -13.41 -13.94
C PRO A 343 -29.70 -12.50 -12.72
N VAL A 344 -28.64 -12.47 -11.91
CA VAL A 344 -28.46 -11.51 -10.81
C VAL A 344 -27.76 -10.28 -11.37
#